data_AF-A0A820M039-F1
#
_entry.id   AF-A0A820M039-F1
#
_cell.length_a   1.000
_cell.length_b   1.000
_cell.length_c   1.000
_cell.angle_alpha   90.00
_cell.angle_beta   90.00
_cell.angle_gamma   90.00
#
_symmetry.space_group_name_H-M   'P 1'
#
loop_
_entity.id
_entity.type
_entity.pdbx_description
1 polymer ?
#
loop_
_entity_poly.entity_id
_entity_poly.type
_entity_poly.pdbx_seq_one_letter_code
_entity_poly.pdbx_strand_id
1 'polypeptide(L)'
;DNLAAQKAASMTVKHPHYGILAGRIAVSNLHKETKALFSEVMADLYNHTNPDLNTHAPIISQETYNVVMAHTEEPNEAVKHERDFDFNYFGFKVNTK
;
A
#
# COMPACT_ATOMS: atom_id res chain seq x y z
N ASP A 1 11.89 -1.79 -9.61
CA ASP A 1 10.62 -1.86 -10.37
C ASP A 1 10.01 -0.50 -10.71
N ASN A 2 10.25 0.56 -9.94
CA ASN A 2 9.72 1.92 -10.21
C ASN A 2 10.07 2.50 -11.61
N LEU A 3 11.33 2.37 -12.07
CA LEU A 3 11.73 2.83 -13.40
C LEU A 3 11.06 2.03 -14.53
N ALA A 4 10.85 0.73 -14.31
CA ALA A 4 10.16 -0.14 -15.27
C ALA A 4 8.67 0.24 -15.39
N ALA A 5 8.00 0.52 -14.26
CA ALA A 5 6.62 1.00 -14.26
C ALA A 5 6.47 2.33 -15.00
N GLN A 6 7.36 3.30 -14.78
CA GLN A 6 7.36 4.59 -15.49
C GLN A 6 7.57 4.42 -17.00
N LYS A 7 8.48 3.53 -17.40
CA LYS A 7 8.76 3.26 -18.82
C LYS A 7 7.61 2.52 -19.51
N ALA A 8 6.92 1.62 -18.79
CA ALA A 8 5.69 1.01 -19.29
C ALA A 8 4.57 2.07 -19.42
N ALA A 9 4.43 2.98 -18.45
CA ALA A 9 3.41 4.02 -18.50
C ALA A 9 3.61 4.97 -19.70
N SER A 10 4.84 5.32 -20.06
CA SER A 10 5.11 6.16 -21.25
C SER A 10 4.81 5.45 -22.57
N MET A 11 4.81 4.10 -22.59
CA MET A 11 4.44 3.29 -23.75
C MET A 11 2.92 3.15 -23.94
N THR A 12 2.10 3.70 -23.03
CA THR A 12 0.63 3.75 -23.19
C THR A 12 0.22 4.47 -24.48
N VAL A 13 1.03 5.43 -24.94
CA VAL A 13 0.84 6.13 -26.22
C VAL A 13 0.92 5.18 -27.43
N LYS A 14 1.67 4.07 -27.31
CA LYS A 14 1.79 3.05 -28.38
C LYS A 14 0.67 2.01 -28.33
N HIS A 15 0.30 1.56 -27.14
CA HIS A 15 -0.78 0.60 -26.95
C HIS A 15 -1.39 0.76 -25.56
N PRO A 16 -2.73 0.84 -25.43
CA PRO A 16 -3.40 1.10 -24.14
C PRO A 16 -3.10 0.05 -23.06
N HIS A 17 -2.82 -1.21 -23.45
CA HIS A 17 -2.46 -2.27 -22.50
C HIS A 17 -1.14 -2.04 -21.75
N TYR A 18 -0.26 -1.16 -22.24
CA TYR A 18 0.96 -0.80 -21.50
C TYR A 18 0.65 -0.04 -20.20
N GLY A 19 -0.48 0.69 -20.13
CA GLY A 19 -0.93 1.34 -18.90
C GLY A 19 -1.33 0.33 -17.81
N ILE A 20 -1.97 -0.77 -18.22
CA ILE A 20 -2.35 -1.88 -17.31
C ILE A 20 -1.08 -2.59 -16.81
N LEU A 21 -0.12 -2.85 -17.70
CA LEU A 21 1.16 -3.44 -17.31
C LEU A 21 1.93 -2.55 -16.33
N ALA A 22 1.96 -1.24 -16.56
CA ALA A 22 2.58 -0.28 -15.65
C ALA A 22 1.93 -0.31 -14.26
N GLY A 23 0.59 -0.36 -14.19
CA GLY A 23 -0.16 -0.51 -12.94
C GLY A 23 0.22 -1.78 -12.20
N ARG A 24 0.23 -2.93 -12.89
CA ARG A 24 0.61 -4.22 -12.30
C ARG A 24 2.05 -4.25 -11.76
N ILE A 25 3.01 -3.65 -12.47
CA ILE A 25 4.40 -3.56 -12.00
C ILE A 25 4.48 -2.69 -10.73
N ALA A 26 3.75 -1.57 -10.69
CA ALA A 26 3.75 -0.67 -9.54
C ALA A 26 3.11 -1.32 -8.29
N VAL A 27 1.95 -1.95 -8.46
CA VAL A 27 1.24 -2.70 -7.38
C VAL A 27 2.09 -3.87 -6.89
N SER A 28 2.69 -4.65 -7.79
CA SER A 28 3.57 -5.75 -7.40
C SER A 28 4.79 -5.27 -6.62
N ASN A 29 5.36 -4.10 -6.95
CA ASN A 29 6.43 -3.52 -6.14
C ASN A 29 5.94 -3.12 -4.75
N LEU A 30 4.75 -2.51 -4.65
CA LEU A 30 4.17 -2.13 -3.37
C LEU A 30 3.94 -3.35 -2.46
N HIS A 31 3.39 -4.44 -3.00
CA HIS A 31 3.19 -5.68 -2.24
C HIS A 31 4.49 -6.32 -1.76
N LYS A 32 5.64 -6.07 -2.42
CA LYS A 32 6.95 -6.53 -1.92
C LYS A 32 7.50 -5.66 -0.79
N GLU A 33 7.14 -4.39 -0.76
CA GLU A 33 7.59 -3.40 0.23
C GLU A 33 6.64 -3.30 1.45
N THR A 34 5.49 -3.98 1.42
CA THR A 34 4.46 -3.92 2.47
C THR A 34 4.21 -5.29 3.10
N LYS A 35 3.72 -5.30 4.35
CA LYS A 35 3.33 -6.52 5.06
C LYS A 35 1.97 -7.00 4.57
N ALA A 36 1.78 -8.32 4.49
CA ALA A 36 0.55 -8.93 3.97
C ALA A 36 -0.64 -8.83 4.95
N LEU A 37 -0.37 -8.73 6.25
CA LEU A 37 -1.39 -8.69 7.29
C LEU A 37 -1.69 -7.25 7.70
N PHE A 38 -2.96 -6.88 7.65
CA PHE A 38 -3.44 -5.55 8.02
C PHE A 38 -3.16 -5.23 9.49
N SER A 39 -3.31 -6.21 10.39
CA SER A 39 -3.03 -6.05 11.82
C SER A 39 -1.56 -5.71 12.09
N GLU A 40 -0.62 -6.27 11.32
CA GLU A 40 0.82 -5.98 11.48
C GLU A 40 1.14 -4.55 11.05
N VAL A 41 0.54 -4.08 9.96
CA VAL A 41 0.70 -2.69 9.51
C VAL A 41 0.13 -1.72 10.55
N MET A 42 -1.03 -2.03 11.14
CA MET A 42 -1.62 -1.21 12.20
C MET A 42 -0.76 -1.17 13.46
N ALA A 43 -0.09 -2.27 13.81
CA ALA A 43 0.87 -2.29 14.91
C ALA A 43 2.12 -1.45 14.62
N ASP A 44 2.64 -1.46 13.39
CA ASP A 44 3.77 -0.60 13.00
C ASP A 44 3.39 0.89 13.02
N LEU A 45 2.19 1.23 12.54
CA LEU A 45 1.67 2.60 12.55
C LEU A 45 1.43 3.14 13.96
N TYR A 46 0.97 2.28 14.86
CA TYR A 46 0.81 2.62 16.27
C TYR A 46 2.18 2.77 16.96
N ASN A 47 3.09 1.81 16.77
CA ASN A 47 4.43 1.85 17.38
C ASN A 47 5.41 2.82 16.69
N HIS A 48 4.92 3.64 15.76
CA HIS A 48 5.76 4.59 15.03
C HIS A 48 6.45 5.55 16.01
N THR A 49 7.76 5.66 15.86
CA THR A 49 8.61 6.60 16.60
C THR A 49 9.16 7.63 15.63
N ASN A 50 9.09 8.90 16.03
CA ASN A 50 9.70 9.95 15.22
C ASN A 50 11.22 9.83 15.31
N PRO A 51 11.95 9.57 14.20
CA PRO A 51 13.40 9.34 14.23
C PRO A 51 14.18 10.57 14.69
N ASP A 52 13.65 11.78 14.53
CA ASP A 52 14.32 13.03 14.89
C ASP A 52 14.22 13.34 16.40
N LEU A 53 13.11 12.97 17.01
CA LEU A 53 12.80 13.27 18.41
C LEU A 53 12.91 12.04 19.33
N ASN A 54 13.03 10.83 18.75
CA ASN A 54 12.91 9.54 19.44
C ASN A 54 11.69 9.44 20.36
N THR A 55 10.64 10.20 20.07
CA THR A 55 9.39 10.18 20.81
C THR A 55 8.40 9.26 20.12
N HIS A 56 7.60 8.58 20.93
CA HIS A 56 6.48 7.78 20.44
C HIS A 56 5.45 8.73 19.81
N ALA A 57 5.28 8.62 18.50
CA ALA A 57 4.43 9.47 17.69
C ALA A 57 3.50 8.57 16.88
N PRO A 58 2.48 7.97 17.52
CA PRO A 58 1.58 7.05 16.86
C PRO A 58 0.82 7.77 15.75
N ILE A 59 0.77 7.16 14.57
CA ILE A 59 0.05 7.71 13.40
C ILE A 59 -1.46 7.44 13.53
N ILE A 60 -1.82 6.38 14.27
CA ILE A 60 -3.21 5.99 14.53
C ILE A 60 -3.56 6.17 16.01
N SER A 61 -4.83 6.42 16.29
CA SER A 61 -5.29 6.54 17.68
C SER A 61 -5.22 5.20 18.42
N GLN A 62 -5.03 5.26 19.75
CA GLN A 62 -5.08 4.08 20.62
C GLN A 62 -6.41 3.33 20.48
N GLU A 63 -7.52 4.06 20.39
CA GLU A 63 -8.86 3.49 20.29
C GLU A 63 -8.98 2.66 19.02
N THR A 64 -8.56 3.21 17.88
CA THR A 64 -8.55 2.51 16.59
C THR A 64 -7.65 1.27 16.64
N TYR A 65 -6.45 1.39 17.22
CA TYR A 65 -5.53 0.25 17.38
C TYR A 65 -6.16 -0.87 18.23
N ASN A 66 -6.76 -0.54 19.37
CA ASN A 66 -7.38 -1.51 20.26
C ASN A 66 -8.54 -2.25 19.59
N VAL A 67 -9.40 -1.54 18.84
CA VAL A 67 -10.51 -2.16 18.11
C VAL A 67 -9.99 -3.11 17.04
N VAL A 68 -8.98 -2.72 16.27
CA VAL A 68 -8.38 -3.59 15.25
C VAL A 68 -7.71 -4.80 15.88
N MET A 69 -7.01 -4.63 17.00
CA MET A 69 -6.33 -5.73 17.70
C MET A 69 -7.30 -6.68 18.42
N ALA A 70 -8.49 -6.20 18.82
CA ALA A 70 -9.53 -7.04 19.40
C ALA A 70 -10.23 -7.92 18.35
N HIS A 71 -10.22 -7.51 17.08
CA HIS A 71 -10.93 -8.16 15.99
C HIS A 71 -10.02 -8.59 14.84
N THR A 72 -8.73 -8.84 15.05
CA THR A 72 -7.71 -8.99 13.99
C THR A 72 -8.04 -9.94 12.83
N GLU A 73 -8.74 -11.04 13.08
CA GLU A 73 -9.10 -12.02 12.06
C GLU A 73 -10.04 -11.43 10.99
N GLU A 74 -11.02 -10.63 11.39
CA GLU A 74 -12.05 -10.11 10.49
C GLU A 74 -11.50 -9.08 9.47
N PRO A 75 -10.71 -8.05 9.85
CA PRO A 75 -10.04 -7.17 8.91
C PRO A 75 -9.00 -7.90 8.06
N ASN A 76 -8.24 -8.84 8.64
CA ASN A 76 -7.21 -9.56 7.88
C ASN A 76 -7.83 -10.42 6.77
N GLU A 77 -9.01 -11.01 6.99
CA GLU A 77 -9.72 -11.79 5.98
C GLU A 77 -10.54 -10.91 5.00
N ALA A 78 -11.08 -9.79 5.48
CA ALA A 78 -11.85 -8.86 4.65
C ALA A 78 -10.99 -8.16 3.59
N VAL A 79 -9.69 -7.97 3.83
CA VAL A 79 -8.76 -7.30 2.92
C VAL A 79 -8.40 -8.23 1.74
N LYS A 80 -8.84 -7.86 0.54
CA LYS A 80 -8.54 -8.59 -0.70
C LYS A 80 -7.49 -7.85 -1.53
N HIS A 81 -6.22 -8.27 -1.41
CA HIS A 81 -5.07 -7.71 -2.12
C HIS A 81 -5.20 -7.75 -3.66
N GLU A 82 -6.02 -8.66 -4.20
CA GLU A 82 -6.29 -8.74 -5.63
C GLU A 82 -6.92 -7.46 -6.21
N ARG A 83 -7.69 -6.74 -5.39
CA ARG A 83 -8.35 -5.48 -5.80
C ARG A 83 -7.35 -4.37 -6.10
N ASP A 84 -6.12 -4.47 -5.61
CA ASP A 84 -5.10 -3.47 -5.90
C ASP A 84 -4.70 -3.48 -7.39
N PHE A 85 -4.88 -4.61 -8.08
CA PHE A 85 -4.62 -4.71 -9.52
C PHE A 85 -5.69 -4.07 -10.40
N ASP A 86 -6.84 -3.70 -9.82
CA ASP A 86 -7.91 -2.98 -10.54
C ASP A 86 -7.59 -1.49 -10.70
N PHE A 87 -6.59 -0.97 -9.98
CA PHE A 87 -6.14 0.41 -10.13
C PHE A 87 -5.27 0.61 -11.38
N ASN A 88 -5.65 1.60 -12.20
CA ASN A 88 -4.78 2.17 -13.23
C ASN A 88 -3.54 2.82 -12.59
N TYR A 89 -2.37 2.72 -13.24
CA TYR A 89 -1.12 3.40 -12.87
C TYR A 89 -1.29 4.87 -12.43
N PHE A 90 -2.16 5.63 -13.09
CA PHE A 90 -2.45 7.02 -12.68
C PHE A 90 -3.21 7.12 -11.36
N GLY A 91 -4.18 6.23 -11.13
CA GLY A 91 -4.92 6.15 -9.86
C GLY A 91 -4.02 5.68 -8.71
N PHE A 92 -3.15 4.70 -8.98
CA PHE A 92 -2.16 4.23 -8.01
C PHE A 92 -1.19 5.36 -7.61
N LYS A 93 -0.61 6.07 -8.58
CA LYS A 93 0.38 7.13 -8.30
C LYS A 93 -0.20 8.34 -7.54
N VAL A 94 -1.50 8.59 -7.63
CA VAL A 94 -2.19 9.64 -6.85
C VAL A 94 -2.32 9.23 -5.38
N ASN A 95 -2.50 7.93 -5.09
CA ASN A 95 -2.65 7.42 -3.73
C ASN A 95 -1.31 7.15 -3.02
N THR A 96 -0.19 7.06 -3.75
CA THR A 96 1.14 6.82 -3.18
C THR A 96 1.99 8.09 -3.04
N LYS A 97 1.35 9.26 -2.92
CA LYS A 97 2.05 10.55 -2.90
C LYS A 97 2.41 11.00 -1.49
#